data_AF-A0A7C6X683-F1
#
_entry.id   AF-A0A7C6X683-F1
#
_cell.length_a   1.000
_cell.length_b   1.000
_cell.length_c   1.000
_cell.angle_alpha   90.00
_cell.angle_beta   90.00
_cell.angle_gamma   90.00
#
_symmetry.space_group_name_H-M   'P 1'
#
loop_
_entity.id
_entity.type
_entity.pdbx_description
1 polymer ?
#
loop_
_entity_poly.entity_id
_entity_poly.type
_entity_poly.pdbx_seq_one_letter_code
_entity_poly.pdbx_strand_id
1 'polypeptide(L)'
;MNSKKKTGLMVLALVFAAAVFVVALTIIPLESHAGSPDSDLILAGEREKELIPEEDAHLVEGDKRHLLDNNPEPIFKGQADLPEELFDVDQRIDEVKLASQGAELLSKEVMRYGDYLKIYQESRSTEIDEDRLVWVVSAYYPNGFMTKRGLYKDATVTGLYDAETGYYFGFSLVGECDEMALPIG
;
A
#
# COMPACT_ATOMS: atom_id res chain seq x y z
N MET A 1 -31.19 -37.08 -49.84
CA MET A 1 -32.38 -36.22 -49.59
C MET A 1 -32.19 -35.54 -48.24
N ASN A 2 -31.82 -34.25 -48.22
CA ASN A 2 -32.72 -33.10 -47.98
C ASN A 2 -33.44 -33.21 -46.62
N SER A 3 -33.39 -32.27 -45.68
CA SER A 3 -33.31 -30.81 -45.82
C SER A 3 -33.17 -30.12 -44.44
N LYS A 4 -32.29 -29.10 -44.36
CA LYS A 4 -32.42 -27.74 -43.73
C LYS A 4 -33.08 -27.64 -42.31
N LYS A 5 -32.58 -26.83 -41.36
CA LYS A 5 -32.27 -25.39 -41.44
C LYS A 5 -31.31 -24.93 -40.31
N LYS A 6 -30.41 -24.01 -40.67
CA LYS A 6 -29.67 -23.08 -39.78
C LYS A 6 -30.59 -21.91 -39.35
N THR A 7 -30.06 -21.07 -38.44
CA THR A 7 -30.32 -19.63 -38.14
C THR A 7 -31.28 -19.24 -37.00
N GLY A 8 -30.75 -18.37 -36.13
CA GLY A 8 -31.45 -17.54 -35.12
C GLY A 8 -30.56 -17.36 -33.88
N LEU A 9 -29.48 -16.58 -33.91
CA LEU A 9 -29.36 -15.12 -33.73
C LEU A 9 -29.78 -14.61 -32.33
N MET A 10 -28.77 -14.07 -31.63
CA MET A 10 -28.75 -13.21 -30.44
C MET A 10 -29.87 -12.18 -30.31
N VAL A 11 -30.35 -11.96 -29.07
CA VAL A 11 -30.61 -10.63 -28.43
C VAL A 11 -30.56 -10.87 -26.90
N LEU A 12 -29.46 -10.61 -26.19
CA LEU A 12 -29.07 -9.36 -25.50
C LEU A 12 -30.20 -8.66 -24.73
N ALA A 13 -30.23 -8.81 -23.40
CA ALA A 13 -30.88 -7.85 -22.50
C ALA A 13 -30.10 -7.76 -21.19
N LEU A 14 -29.13 -6.84 -21.18
CA LEU A 14 -28.52 -6.31 -19.97
C LEU A 14 -29.55 -5.47 -19.22
N VAL A 15 -29.68 -5.68 -17.91
CA VAL A 15 -30.30 -4.74 -16.97
C VAL A 15 -29.20 -4.25 -16.05
N PHE A 16 -28.65 -3.06 -16.34
CA PHE A 16 -27.76 -2.36 -15.41
C PHE A 16 -28.61 -1.63 -14.36
N ALA A 17 -28.54 -2.11 -13.11
CA ALA A 17 -29.03 -1.39 -11.96
C ALA A 17 -27.95 -0.41 -11.49
N ALA A 18 -28.20 0.89 -11.63
CA ALA A 18 -27.38 1.93 -11.06
C ALA A 18 -27.76 2.11 -9.58
N ALA A 19 -26.85 1.76 -8.67
CA ALA A 19 -26.91 2.14 -7.27
C ALA A 19 -25.64 2.91 -6.93
N VAL A 20 -25.77 4.24 -6.87
CA VAL A 20 -24.72 5.17 -6.44
C VAL A 20 -24.73 5.19 -4.91
N PHE A 21 -23.69 4.65 -4.28
CA PHE A 21 -23.45 4.76 -2.84
C PHE A 21 -22.36 5.81 -2.61
N VAL A 22 -22.76 7.00 -2.16
CA VAL A 22 -21.84 8.04 -1.67
C VAL A 22 -21.59 7.75 -0.19
N VAL A 23 -20.36 7.35 0.17
CA VAL A 23 -19.90 7.34 1.56
C VAL A 23 -18.90 8.47 1.72
N ALA A 24 -19.31 9.47 2.50
CA ALA A 24 -18.52 10.62 2.90
C ALA A 24 -17.40 10.20 3.85
N LEU A 25 -16.18 10.71 3.62
CA LEU A 25 -15.09 10.71 4.58
C LEU A 25 -14.82 12.17 4.98
N THR A 26 -15.04 12.44 6.25
CA THR A 26 -14.86 13.72 6.93
C THR A 26 -13.37 14.06 7.04
N ILE A 27 -13.02 15.28 6.61
CA ILE A 27 -11.69 15.89 6.74
C ILE A 27 -11.58 16.50 8.15
N ILE A 28 -10.54 16.13 8.90
CA ILE A 28 -10.08 16.90 10.08
C ILE A 28 -8.82 17.68 9.62
N PRO A 29 -8.79 19.02 9.71
CA PRO A 29 -7.55 19.77 9.55
C PRO A 29 -6.83 19.87 10.91
N LEU A 30 -5.57 19.44 10.95
CA LEU A 30 -4.64 19.73 12.05
C LEU A 30 -4.21 21.20 11.97
N GLU A 31 -4.33 21.89 13.10
CA GLU A 31 -3.88 23.26 13.31
C GLU A 31 -2.35 23.36 13.27
N SER A 32 -1.84 24.31 12.47
CA SER A 32 -0.44 24.74 12.52
C SER A 32 -0.27 25.78 13.63
N HIS A 33 0.60 25.51 14.61
CA HIS A 33 1.12 26.56 15.48
C HIS A 33 2.57 26.90 15.11
N ALA A 34 2.70 28.09 14.54
CA ALA A 34 3.95 28.79 14.30
C ALA A 34 4.58 29.23 15.63
N GLY A 35 5.91 29.13 15.69
CA GLY A 35 6.71 29.48 16.86
C GLY A 35 6.98 30.98 17.01
N SER A 36 7.30 31.35 18.24
CA SER A 36 8.17 32.44 18.69
C SER A 36 8.37 32.23 20.20
N PRO A 37 9.57 32.43 20.79
CA PRO A 37 10.05 33.79 21.04
C PRO A 37 11.57 34.02 20.89
N ASP A 38 11.88 35.25 20.46
CA ASP A 38 12.88 36.18 20.99
C ASP A 38 14.32 35.70 21.25
N SER A 39 15.25 36.27 20.48
CA SER A 39 16.68 36.30 20.78
C SER A 39 17.12 37.76 20.87
N ASP A 40 17.14 38.28 22.10
CA ASP A 40 17.79 39.55 22.43
C ASP A 40 19.31 39.36 22.56
N LEU A 41 20.03 40.14 21.76
CA LEU A 41 21.34 40.77 21.97
C LEU A 41 22.05 40.51 23.32
N ILE A 42 23.32 40.05 23.27
CA ILE A 42 24.45 40.69 23.98
C ILE A 42 25.75 40.60 23.13
N LEU A 43 26.48 41.71 23.17
CA LEU A 43 27.73 42.05 22.48
C LEU A 43 28.99 41.28 22.93
N ALA A 44 29.91 41.22 21.96
CA ALA A 44 31.38 41.20 21.99
C ALA A 44 32.15 41.23 23.33
N GLY A 45 33.17 40.37 23.39
CA GLY A 45 34.34 40.50 24.26
C GLY A 45 35.45 39.53 23.80
N GLU A 46 36.59 40.08 23.38
CA GLU A 46 37.79 39.37 22.92
C GLU A 46 38.63 38.78 24.08
N ARG A 47 39.55 37.85 23.73
CA ARG A 47 40.80 37.43 24.43
C ARG A 47 40.59 36.55 25.69
N GLU A 48 41.37 35.52 26.01
CA GLU A 48 42.76 35.14 25.71
C GLU A 48 42.91 33.62 25.52
N LYS A 49 43.99 33.20 24.85
CA LYS A 49 44.44 31.81 24.79
C LYS A 49 45.03 31.42 26.15
N GLU A 50 44.33 30.59 26.90
CA GLU A 50 44.89 29.93 28.08
C GLU A 50 45.10 28.44 27.77
N LEU A 51 46.37 28.03 27.80
CA LEU A 51 46.80 26.63 27.71
C LEU A 51 46.24 25.88 28.92
N ILE A 52 45.36 24.92 28.70
CA ILE A 52 44.92 23.99 29.74
C ILE A 52 45.71 22.67 29.57
N PRO A 53 46.33 22.13 30.64
CA PRO A 53 47.14 20.91 30.59
C PRO A 53 46.34 19.66 30.21
N GLU A 54 46.97 18.73 29.51
CA GLU A 54 46.45 17.40 29.17
C GLU A 54 46.36 16.50 30.42
N GLU A 55 45.38 16.72 31.28
CA GLU A 55 45.00 15.72 32.29
C GLU A 55 43.58 15.99 32.78
N ASP A 56 42.60 15.65 31.95
CA ASP A 56 41.22 15.28 32.35
C ASP A 56 40.44 14.97 31.07
N ALA A 57 40.73 13.80 30.49
CA ALA A 57 39.82 13.18 29.52
C ALA A 57 38.58 12.68 30.28
N HIS A 58 37.78 13.61 30.79
CA HIS A 58 36.37 13.35 31.01
C HIS A 58 35.81 12.93 29.66
N LEU A 59 35.41 11.66 29.58
CA LEU A 59 34.52 11.16 28.55
C LEU A 59 33.37 12.16 28.43
N VAL A 60 33.43 13.03 27.43
CA VAL A 60 32.25 13.73 26.94
C VAL A 60 31.36 12.59 26.49
N GLU A 61 30.38 12.22 27.34
CA GLU A 61 29.28 11.36 26.94
C GLU A 61 28.80 11.92 25.61
N GLY A 62 29.14 11.21 24.53
CA GLY A 62 28.80 11.61 23.18
C GLY A 62 27.32 11.91 23.18
N ASP A 63 27.02 13.18 22.95
CA ASP A 63 25.71 13.76 22.73
C ASP A 63 24.70 12.68 22.36
N LYS A 64 23.98 12.19 23.38
CA LYS A 64 22.87 11.24 23.25
C LYS A 64 21.67 11.99 22.66
N ARG A 65 21.86 12.58 21.48
CA ARG A 65 20.80 12.66 20.47
C ARG A 65 20.44 11.22 20.13
N HIS A 66 19.76 10.57 21.09
CA HIS A 66 18.91 9.43 20.86
C HIS A 66 18.10 9.83 19.64
N LEU A 67 18.45 9.19 18.55
CA LEU A 67 17.74 9.17 17.30
C LEU A 67 16.29 8.93 17.69
N LEU A 68 15.49 9.98 17.63
CA LEU A 68 14.05 9.89 17.78
C LEU A 68 13.59 9.12 16.54
N ASP A 69 13.70 7.80 16.60
CA ASP A 69 12.96 6.91 15.73
C ASP A 69 11.49 7.08 16.11
N ASN A 70 10.91 8.17 15.61
CA ASN A 70 9.50 8.52 15.79
C ASN A 70 8.61 7.66 14.89
N ASN A 71 9.13 6.62 14.24
CA ASN A 71 8.31 5.70 13.50
C ASN A 71 7.47 4.89 14.50
N PRO A 72 6.13 4.91 14.39
CA PRO A 72 5.31 4.10 15.27
C PRO A 72 5.68 2.63 15.10
N GLU A 73 5.61 1.91 16.21
CA GLU A 73 5.65 0.47 16.24
C GLU A 73 4.64 -0.13 15.25
N PRO A 74 5.01 -1.14 14.42
CA PRO A 74 4.09 -1.74 13.47
C PRO A 74 2.87 -2.33 14.17
N ILE A 75 1.70 -2.21 13.53
CA ILE A 75 0.45 -2.81 14.00
C ILE A 75 0.48 -4.32 13.73
N PHE A 76 0.92 -4.71 12.54
CA PHE A 76 1.09 -6.10 12.12
C PHE A 76 2.53 -6.53 12.40
N LYS A 77 2.73 -7.13 13.58
CA LYS A 77 4.05 -7.54 14.08
C LYS A 77 4.65 -8.68 13.26
N GLY A 78 5.98 -8.63 13.13
CA GLY A 78 6.77 -9.63 12.43
C GLY A 78 6.62 -11.01 13.06
N GLN A 79 6.76 -12.03 12.22
CA GLN A 79 6.66 -13.43 12.64
C GLN A 79 8.07 -14.01 12.61
N ALA A 80 8.66 -14.17 13.80
CA ALA A 80 9.97 -14.80 13.97
C ALA A 80 9.92 -16.27 13.49
N ASP A 81 8.87 -16.98 13.91
CA ASP A 81 8.57 -18.34 13.50
C ASP A 81 7.42 -18.39 12.48
N LEU A 82 7.44 -19.41 11.62
CA LEU A 82 6.31 -19.67 10.73
C LEU A 82 5.10 -20.13 11.57
N PRO A 83 3.90 -19.55 11.37
CA PRO A 83 2.71 -20.03 12.07
C PRO A 83 2.38 -21.48 11.66
N GLU A 84 1.75 -22.23 12.57
CA GLU A 84 1.35 -23.61 12.30
C GLU A 84 0.33 -23.72 11.15
N GLU A 85 -0.50 -22.69 11.00
CA GLU A 85 -1.51 -22.59 9.95
C GLU A 85 -1.52 -21.18 9.36
N LEU A 86 -1.65 -21.10 8.04
CA LEU A 86 -1.84 -19.85 7.31
C LEU A 86 -3.32 -19.70 6.97
N PHE A 87 -3.78 -18.45 6.93
CA PHE A 87 -5.07 -18.10 6.38
C PHE A 87 -5.20 -18.63 4.95
N ASP A 88 -6.29 -19.33 4.68
CA ASP A 88 -6.62 -19.82 3.35
C ASP A 88 -7.09 -18.65 2.46
N VAL A 89 -6.19 -18.19 1.60
CA VAL A 89 -6.43 -17.04 0.71
C VAL A 89 -7.56 -17.28 -0.28
N ASP A 90 -7.92 -18.53 -0.56
CA ASP A 90 -9.03 -18.87 -1.47
C ASP A 90 -10.39 -18.48 -0.89
N GLN A 91 -10.48 -18.25 0.43
CA GLN A 91 -11.66 -17.64 1.06
C GLN A 91 -11.85 -16.16 0.66
N ARG A 92 -10.81 -15.51 0.13
CA ARG A 92 -10.86 -14.13 -0.38
C ARG A 92 -10.91 -14.06 -1.90
N ILE A 93 -10.32 -15.05 -2.57
CA ILE A 93 -10.12 -15.05 -4.02
C ILE A 93 -11.07 -16.06 -4.67
N ASP A 94 -12.18 -15.55 -5.21
CA ASP A 94 -13.11 -16.36 -5.99
C ASP A 94 -12.69 -16.35 -7.47
N GLU A 95 -12.00 -17.41 -7.88
CA GLU A 95 -11.52 -17.58 -9.27
C GLU A 95 -12.66 -17.61 -10.29
N VAL A 96 -13.83 -18.15 -9.93
CA VAL A 96 -15.00 -18.16 -10.81
C VAL A 96 -15.50 -16.75 -11.03
N LYS A 97 -15.55 -15.94 -9.97
CA LYS A 97 -15.92 -14.53 -10.05
C LYS A 97 -14.90 -13.74 -10.86
N LEU A 98 -13.59 -13.95 -10.65
CA LEU A 98 -12.54 -13.31 -11.46
C LEU A 98 -12.73 -13.61 -12.95
N ALA A 99 -12.89 -14.90 -13.30
CA ALA A 99 -13.13 -15.32 -14.68
C ALA A 99 -14.40 -14.70 -15.27
N SER A 100 -15.48 -14.58 -14.48
CA SER A 100 -16.73 -13.94 -14.92
C SER A 100 -16.57 -12.44 -15.24
N GLN A 101 -15.56 -11.79 -14.67
CA GLN A 101 -15.17 -10.41 -14.96
C GLN A 101 -14.17 -10.32 -16.13
N GLY A 102 -13.84 -11.45 -16.75
CA GLY A 102 -12.83 -11.54 -17.80
C GLY A 102 -11.40 -11.38 -17.28
N ALA A 103 -11.18 -11.62 -15.98
CA ALA A 103 -9.86 -11.60 -15.36
C ALA A 103 -9.27 -13.01 -15.26
N GLU A 104 -7.95 -13.10 -15.24
CA GLU A 104 -7.18 -14.33 -15.11
C GLU A 104 -6.31 -14.27 -13.85
N LEU A 105 -6.42 -15.25 -12.97
CA LEU A 105 -5.52 -15.35 -11.82
C LEU A 105 -4.14 -15.77 -12.32
N LEU A 106 -3.10 -14.98 -12.01
CA LEU A 106 -1.72 -15.25 -12.42
C LEU A 106 -0.96 -16.05 -11.35
N SER A 107 -1.03 -15.60 -10.09
CA SER A 107 -0.27 -16.20 -9.00
C SER A 107 -0.91 -15.97 -7.62
N LYS A 108 -0.58 -16.88 -6.70
CA LYS A 108 -0.87 -16.81 -5.26
C LYS A 108 0.39 -17.27 -4.52
N GLU A 109 1.09 -16.35 -3.88
CA GLU A 109 2.38 -16.64 -3.25
C GLU A 109 2.40 -16.11 -1.81
N VAL A 110 3.06 -16.84 -0.90
CA VAL A 110 3.35 -16.37 0.46
C VAL A 110 4.80 -15.92 0.51
N MET A 111 5.05 -14.72 1.02
CA MET A 111 6.41 -14.22 1.24
C MET A 111 6.46 -13.29 2.45
N ARG A 112 7.66 -12.91 2.89
CA ARG A 112 7.83 -11.85 3.88
C ARG A 112 7.54 -10.49 3.24
N TYR A 113 6.92 -9.59 3.98
CA TYR A 113 6.57 -8.25 3.51
C TYR A 113 7.81 -7.48 3.04
N GLY A 114 8.94 -7.60 3.73
CA GLY A 114 10.20 -6.99 3.32
C GLY A 114 10.70 -7.49 1.96
N ASP A 115 10.41 -8.75 1.59
CA ASP A 115 10.79 -9.28 0.28
C ASP A 115 9.82 -8.82 -0.82
N TYR A 116 8.53 -8.75 -0.51
CA TYR A 116 7.54 -8.10 -1.38
C TYR A 116 7.97 -6.67 -1.74
N LEU A 117 8.38 -5.86 -0.76
CA LEU A 117 8.84 -4.48 -1.00
C LEU A 117 10.02 -4.42 -1.98
N LYS A 118 10.98 -5.35 -1.88
CA LYS A 118 12.15 -5.41 -2.76
C LYS A 118 11.77 -5.86 -4.18
N ILE A 119 10.93 -6.89 -4.30
CA ILE A 119 10.56 -7.49 -5.59
C ILE A 119 9.69 -6.53 -6.40
N TYR A 120 8.70 -5.92 -5.75
CA TYR A 120 7.71 -5.05 -6.40
C TYR A 120 8.08 -3.57 -6.37
N GLN A 121 9.21 -3.21 -5.74
CA GLN A 121 9.70 -1.83 -5.61
C GLN A 121 8.67 -0.87 -4.99
N GLU A 122 7.92 -1.38 -4.01
CA GLU A 122 6.84 -0.66 -3.33
C GLU A 122 7.36 0.18 -2.16
N SER A 123 6.57 1.18 -1.75
CA SER A 123 6.88 1.98 -0.56
C SER A 123 6.53 1.21 0.71
N ARG A 124 7.41 1.30 1.72
CA ARG A 124 7.20 0.66 3.02
C ARG A 124 6.00 1.30 3.75
N SER A 125 5.07 0.49 4.22
CA SER A 125 4.08 0.88 5.22
C SER A 125 4.68 0.82 6.62
N THR A 126 4.41 1.82 7.44
CA THR A 126 4.82 1.83 8.86
C THR A 126 3.97 0.88 9.70
N GLU A 127 2.84 0.42 9.18
CA GLU A 127 1.90 -0.44 9.90
C GLU A 127 2.28 -1.93 9.85
N ILE A 128 3.11 -2.34 8.89
CA ILE A 128 3.44 -3.74 8.62
C ILE A 128 4.93 -3.95 8.84
N ASP A 129 5.26 -4.86 9.75
CA ASP A 129 6.64 -5.27 9.98
C ASP A 129 7.20 -6.04 8.77
N GLU A 130 8.48 -5.85 8.46
CA GLU A 130 9.10 -6.49 7.28
C GLU A 130 9.13 -8.02 7.37
N ASP A 131 9.17 -8.57 8.59
CA ASP A 131 9.17 -10.01 8.81
C ASP A 131 7.75 -10.60 8.84
N ARG A 132 6.70 -9.80 8.62
CA ARG A 132 5.32 -10.28 8.51
C ARG A 132 5.13 -11.13 7.26
N LEU A 133 4.49 -12.30 7.37
CA LEU A 133 4.09 -13.07 6.20
C LEU A 133 2.83 -12.49 5.55
N VAL A 134 2.87 -12.40 4.23
CA VAL A 134 1.79 -11.86 3.41
C VAL A 134 1.52 -12.77 2.23
N TRP A 135 0.24 -12.91 1.87
CA TRP A 135 -0.18 -13.42 0.59
C TRP A 135 -0.11 -12.30 -0.45
N VAL A 136 0.58 -12.59 -1.55
CA VAL A 136 0.64 -11.76 -2.75
C VAL A 136 -0.15 -12.47 -3.84
N VAL A 137 -1.23 -11.82 -4.29
CA VAL A 137 -2.15 -12.39 -5.28
C VAL A 137 -2.20 -11.48 -6.49
N SER A 138 -1.77 -11.98 -7.64
CA SER A 138 -1.79 -11.21 -8.88
C SER A 138 -2.85 -11.74 -9.84
N ALA A 139 -3.63 -10.83 -10.42
CA ALA A 139 -4.62 -11.13 -11.45
C ALA A 139 -4.51 -10.15 -12.62
N TYR A 140 -4.68 -10.69 -13.83
CA TYR A 140 -4.66 -9.95 -15.08
C TYR A 140 -6.06 -9.63 -15.57
N TYR A 141 -6.30 -8.38 -15.94
CA TYR A 141 -7.56 -7.83 -16.42
C TYR A 141 -7.38 -7.29 -17.85
N PRO A 142 -7.50 -8.14 -18.89
CA PRO A 142 -7.34 -7.72 -20.29
C PRO A 142 -8.38 -6.67 -20.71
N ASN A 143 -9.60 -6.77 -20.19
CA ASN A 143 -10.67 -5.79 -20.46
C ASN A 143 -10.56 -4.53 -19.58
N GLY A 144 -9.51 -4.46 -18.77
CA GLY A 144 -9.21 -3.38 -17.86
C GLY A 144 -9.82 -3.52 -16.47
N PHE A 145 -9.29 -2.71 -15.56
CA PHE A 145 -9.67 -2.63 -14.15
C PHE A 145 -10.13 -1.22 -13.80
N MET A 146 -11.36 -1.09 -13.29
CA MET A 146 -11.93 0.21 -12.94
C MET A 146 -11.52 0.63 -11.54
N THR A 147 -10.95 1.83 -11.41
CA THR A 147 -10.62 2.46 -10.13
C THR A 147 -11.34 3.80 -9.97
N LYS A 148 -11.24 4.42 -8.80
CA LYS A 148 -11.72 5.80 -8.59
C LYS A 148 -11.04 6.83 -9.51
N ARG A 149 -9.86 6.50 -10.06
CA ARG A 149 -9.08 7.40 -10.95
C ARG A 149 -9.36 7.16 -12.43
N GLY A 150 -10.16 6.15 -12.78
CA GLY A 150 -10.45 5.78 -14.15
C GLY A 150 -10.21 4.30 -14.44
N LEU A 151 -10.39 3.94 -15.71
CA LEU A 151 -10.18 2.60 -16.24
C LEU A 151 -8.70 2.41 -16.60
N TYR A 152 -8.09 1.35 -16.08
CA TYR A 152 -6.76 0.92 -16.46
C TYR A 152 -6.89 -0.26 -17.42
N LYS A 153 -6.50 -0.11 -18.68
CA LYS A 153 -6.52 -1.20 -19.67
C LYS A 153 -5.31 -2.11 -19.50
N ASP A 154 -5.45 -3.36 -19.96
CA ASP A 154 -4.41 -4.38 -19.91
C ASP A 154 -3.73 -4.43 -18.52
N ALA A 155 -4.57 -4.48 -17.48
CA ALA A 155 -4.14 -4.18 -16.13
C ALA A 155 -3.73 -5.45 -15.37
N THR A 156 -2.61 -5.41 -14.65
CA THR A 156 -2.28 -6.39 -13.63
C THR A 156 -2.52 -5.77 -12.25
N VAL A 157 -3.36 -6.42 -11.46
CA VAL A 157 -3.67 -6.04 -10.08
C VAL A 157 -2.97 -7.02 -9.17
N THR A 158 -2.15 -6.52 -8.25
CA THR A 158 -1.48 -7.33 -7.23
C THR A 158 -2.04 -6.94 -5.86
N GLY A 159 -2.89 -7.80 -5.31
CA GLY A 159 -3.45 -7.66 -3.98
C GLY A 159 -2.53 -8.22 -2.90
N LEU A 160 -2.51 -7.55 -1.74
CA LEU A 160 -1.70 -7.92 -0.59
C LEU A 160 -2.61 -8.25 0.60
N TYR A 161 -2.45 -9.44 1.17
CA TYR A 161 -3.23 -9.91 2.31
C TYR A 161 -2.32 -10.42 3.42
N ASP A 162 -2.74 -10.26 4.66
CA ASP A 162 -2.08 -10.83 5.82
C ASP A 162 -2.20 -12.36 5.81
N ALA A 163 -1.07 -13.07 5.93
CA ALA A 163 -1.08 -14.52 5.83
C ALA A 163 -1.61 -15.23 7.10
N GLU A 164 -1.75 -14.53 8.22
CA GLU A 164 -2.30 -15.09 9.47
C GLU A 164 -3.81 -14.83 9.58
N THR A 165 -4.25 -13.61 9.27
CA THR A 165 -5.63 -13.16 9.52
C THR A 165 -6.47 -13.02 8.25
N GLY A 166 -5.85 -13.01 7.07
CA GLY A 166 -6.52 -12.71 5.81
C GLY A 166 -6.99 -11.26 5.69
N TYR A 167 -6.45 -10.35 6.51
CA TYR A 167 -6.69 -8.92 6.40
C TYR A 167 -6.17 -8.39 5.06
N TYR A 168 -6.89 -7.47 4.42
CA TYR A 168 -6.52 -6.91 3.13
C TYR A 168 -5.80 -5.57 3.31
N PHE A 169 -4.53 -5.50 2.90
CA PHE A 169 -3.72 -4.29 3.02
C PHE A 169 -3.91 -3.32 1.86
N GLY A 170 -4.37 -3.81 0.71
CA GLY A 170 -4.52 -3.02 -0.49
C GLY A 170 -3.99 -3.74 -1.72
N PHE A 171 -3.84 -2.98 -2.81
CA PHE A 171 -3.33 -3.50 -4.06
C PHE A 171 -2.42 -2.48 -4.75
N SER A 172 -1.49 -3.00 -5.54
CA SER A 172 -0.81 -2.24 -6.58
C SER A 172 -1.40 -2.55 -7.94
N LEU A 173 -1.25 -1.61 -8.86
CA LEU A 173 -1.88 -1.64 -10.18
C LEU A 173 -0.87 -1.20 -11.24
N VAL A 174 -0.68 -2.04 -12.24
CA VAL A 174 0.10 -1.72 -13.44
C VAL A 174 -0.82 -1.84 -14.64
N GLY A 175 -0.91 -0.80 -15.46
CA GLY A 175 -1.75 -0.79 -16.67
C GLY A 175 -1.80 0.59 -17.31
N GLU A 176 -2.47 0.68 -18.45
CA GLU A 176 -2.60 1.94 -19.18
C GLU A 176 -3.86 2.69 -18.72
N CYS A 177 -3.68 3.84 -18.05
CA CYS A 177 -4.80 4.65 -17.58
C CYS A 177 -5.47 5.40 -18.75
N ASP A 178 -6.75 5.10 -19.00
CA ASP A 178 -7.58 5.89 -19.91
C ASP A 178 -8.26 7.02 -19.12
N GLU A 179 -7.55 8.15 -18.97
CA GLU A 179 -8.03 9.33 -18.21
C GLU A 179 -9.31 9.95 -18.81
N MET A 180 -9.70 9.60 -20.03
CA MET A 180 -10.89 10.17 -20.69
C MET A 180 -12.22 9.53 -20.27
N ALA A 181 -12.22 8.55 -19.38
CA ALA A 181 -13.43 7.84 -18.94
C ALA A 181 -14.08 8.41 -17.66
N LEU A 182 -13.70 9.59 -17.18
CA LEU A 182 -14.43 10.25 -16.10
C LEU A 182 -15.71 10.91 -16.65
N PRO A 183 -16.91 10.58 -16.13
CA PRO A 183 -18.09 11.38 -16.44
C PRO A 183 -17.88 12.78 -15.90
N ILE A 184 -17.92 13.76 -16.79
CA ILE A 184 -18.11 15.16 -16.43
C ILE A 184 -19.57 15.25 -15.96
N GLY A 185 -19.84 15.20 -14.66
CA GLY A 185 -21.20 15.34 -14.13
C GLY A 185 -21.38 14.87 -12.71
#